data_AF-A0A7X7N797-F1
#
_entry.id   AF-A0A7X7N797-F1
#
_cell.length_a   1.000
_cell.length_b   1.000
_cell.length_c   1.000
_cell.angle_alpha   90.00
_cell.angle_beta   90.00
_cell.angle_gamma   90.00
#
_symmetry.space_group_name_H-M   'P 1'
#
loop_
_entity.id
_entity.type
_entity.pdbx_description
1 polymer ?
#
loop_
_entity_poly.entity_id
_entity_poly.type
_entity_poly.pdbx_seq_one_letter_code
_entity_poly.pdbx_strand_id
1 'polypeptide(L)'
;MRKLLYFFLLLSFVGFGFEWDFENDRPKVSWWALHGQKKQHSIEFATNPQTGKQALLAKWDGDLSTWMHVYSGNMQGLDEFKCAKFTFKLATSETSKLRAVTLRIQDKDLETFYFRRRVRWKQAGRWTVEYIVDPANLAYTSSGKHGKIANGKLDFPLHGFGVTLEVPSESGRGEVFIENMKYVELDEVPPPPELWTLERLDKELLANPPARTDYMVRSEILDEMDRILSVPKSEDDPKIADFYNMRIMRAIEEIKQWDSPKAKLWKFYSSGVAIKYGGKVIAFDINDGVILGRDHKVRRKLELYPETVDALADVIDEMYYTHEHCDHVGRRVSNALFDKGKTIYACAATIKYWGWEGKPGLIVAEKHQAKGYHCYDSFQWMSETFKVQNVCYVLELGPKLTVMARGDMYKKEDIDGFIAWIKERKLHIDVALLNTQWSIIGPCKENWDSFFIPLHEWEFTHRRYGTGGAATQSYAIVMNTYGTLIDAGKCEILAWGEGTLLTD
;
A
#
# COMPACT_ATOMS: atom_id res chain seq x y z
N MET A 1 53.74 -2.78 -22.37
CA MET A 1 52.61 -1.83 -22.27
C MET A 1 51.91 -1.74 -23.62
N ARG A 2 50.74 -2.39 -23.77
CA ARG A 2 49.78 -2.11 -24.84
C ARG A 2 48.39 -2.14 -24.20
N LYS A 3 47.72 -0.98 -24.19
CA LYS A 3 46.37 -0.80 -23.66
C LYS A 3 45.38 -1.45 -24.64
N LEU A 4 44.59 -2.40 -24.13
CA LEU A 4 43.44 -2.96 -24.84
C LEU A 4 42.22 -2.08 -24.49
N LEU A 5 41.67 -1.40 -25.49
CA LEU A 5 40.43 -0.64 -25.39
C LEU A 5 39.27 -1.63 -25.53
N TYR A 6 38.50 -1.87 -24.48
CA TYR A 6 37.24 -2.62 -24.57
C TYR A 6 36.17 -1.72 -25.18
N PHE A 7 35.84 -1.98 -26.44
CA PHE A 7 34.66 -1.45 -27.11
C PHE A 7 33.48 -2.35 -26.72
N PHE A 8 32.57 -1.86 -25.88
CA PHE A 8 31.29 -2.51 -25.66
C PHE A 8 30.44 -2.32 -26.92
N LEU A 9 30.27 -3.41 -27.68
CA LEU A 9 29.32 -3.47 -28.77
C LEU A 9 27.92 -3.65 -28.16
N LEU A 10 27.09 -2.61 -28.21
CA LEU A 10 25.66 -2.70 -28.00
C LEU A 10 25.07 -3.55 -29.14
N LEU A 11 24.85 -4.83 -28.87
CA LEU A 11 24.03 -5.70 -29.71
C LEU A 11 22.58 -5.18 -29.66
N SER A 12 22.15 -4.54 -30.73
CA SER A 12 20.75 -4.23 -30.99
C SER A 12 19.98 -5.54 -31.18
N PHE A 13 19.25 -5.96 -30.15
CA PHE A 13 18.18 -6.94 -30.26
C PHE A 13 17.14 -6.39 -31.23
N VAL A 14 16.98 -7.03 -32.39
CA VAL A 14 15.88 -6.76 -33.32
C VAL A 14 14.65 -7.47 -32.77
N GLY A 15 14.06 -6.90 -31.71
CA GLY A 15 12.77 -7.35 -31.21
C GLY A 15 11.67 -6.91 -32.17
N PHE A 16 10.68 -7.78 -32.39
CA PHE A 16 9.40 -7.35 -32.94
C PHE A 16 8.81 -6.32 -31.97
N GLY A 17 8.49 -5.14 -32.48
CA GLY A 17 8.18 -4.00 -31.65
C GLY A 17 7.41 -2.96 -32.43
N PHE A 18 6.66 -2.19 -31.68
CA PHE A 18 5.79 -1.16 -32.19
C PHE A 18 6.16 0.17 -31.57
N GLU A 19 6.22 1.22 -32.38
CA GLU A 19 6.46 2.57 -31.90
C GLU A 19 5.53 3.54 -32.62
N TRP A 20 4.80 4.33 -31.84
CA TRP A 20 4.19 5.55 -32.28
C TRP A 20 5.01 6.74 -31.82
N ASP A 21 5.64 7.38 -32.79
CA ASP A 21 6.16 8.73 -32.66
C ASP A 21 5.08 9.71 -33.10
N PHE A 22 4.47 10.42 -32.14
CA PHE A 22 3.37 11.33 -32.42
C PHE A 22 3.78 12.56 -33.26
N GLU A 23 5.09 12.80 -33.43
CA GLU A 23 5.57 13.80 -34.38
C GLU A 23 5.24 13.41 -35.82
N ASN A 24 5.41 12.12 -36.15
CA ASN A 24 5.42 11.61 -37.52
C ASN A 24 4.18 10.78 -37.86
N ASP A 25 3.74 9.90 -36.97
CA ASP A 25 2.78 8.83 -37.30
C ASP A 25 1.33 9.28 -37.23
N ARG A 26 1.03 10.26 -36.36
CA ARG A 26 -0.31 10.81 -36.08
C ARG A 26 -1.44 9.76 -36.07
N PRO A 27 -1.31 8.69 -35.28
CA PRO A 27 -2.26 7.59 -35.28
C PRO A 27 -3.63 8.04 -34.78
N LYS A 28 -4.66 7.28 -35.17
CA LYS A 28 -5.99 7.46 -34.59
C LYS A 28 -5.97 6.99 -33.13
N VAL A 29 -6.05 7.95 -32.22
CA VAL A 29 -6.16 7.71 -30.78
C VAL A 29 -7.55 8.15 -30.34
N SER A 30 -8.14 7.38 -29.42
CA SER A 30 -9.39 7.74 -28.77
C SER A 30 -9.10 8.14 -27.33
N TRP A 31 -9.99 8.91 -26.74
CA TRP A 31 -9.95 9.18 -25.32
C TRP A 31 -11.32 8.99 -24.69
N TRP A 32 -11.31 8.69 -23.40
CA TRP A 32 -12.53 8.55 -22.59
C TRP A 32 -12.29 9.09 -21.19
N ALA A 33 -13.33 9.70 -20.61
CA ALA A 33 -13.38 10.19 -19.23
C ALA A 33 -14.79 9.89 -18.67
N LEU A 34 -14.98 9.88 -17.35
CA LEU A 34 -16.26 9.52 -16.72
C LEU A 34 -17.45 10.33 -17.28
N HIS A 35 -17.21 11.58 -17.68
CA HIS A 35 -18.20 12.46 -18.31
C HIS A 35 -17.86 12.74 -19.78
N GLY A 36 -17.68 11.66 -20.56
CA GLY A 36 -17.14 11.60 -21.93
C GLY A 36 -17.78 12.47 -23.03
N GLN A 37 -18.43 13.60 -22.71
CA GLN A 37 -19.00 14.56 -23.65
C GLN A 37 -18.82 16.04 -23.25
N LYS A 38 -18.03 16.39 -22.23
CA LYS A 38 -17.75 17.81 -21.93
C LYS A 38 -16.56 18.30 -22.74
N LYS A 39 -16.69 19.45 -23.43
CA LYS A 39 -15.64 20.16 -24.22
C LYS A 39 -14.35 20.52 -23.44
N GLN A 40 -14.25 20.13 -22.18
CA GLN A 40 -13.17 20.46 -21.26
C GLN A 40 -12.09 19.37 -21.19
N HIS A 41 -12.40 18.15 -21.66
CA HIS A 41 -11.39 17.13 -21.96
C HIS A 41 -11.18 17.05 -23.47
N SER A 42 -9.95 16.89 -23.90
CA SER A 42 -9.63 16.71 -25.31
C SER A 42 -8.27 16.07 -25.51
N ILE A 43 -8.09 15.44 -26.67
CA ILE A 43 -6.77 15.18 -27.23
C ILE A 43 -6.66 15.92 -28.56
N GLU A 44 -5.50 16.54 -28.81
CA GLU A 44 -5.20 17.18 -30.08
C GLU A 44 -3.71 17.08 -30.38
N PHE A 45 -3.31 17.19 -31.64
CA PHE A 45 -1.90 17.31 -31.99
C PHE A 45 -1.49 18.78 -31.83
N ALA A 46 -0.44 19.02 -31.04
CA ALA A 46 0.08 20.35 -30.78
C ALA A 46 1.60 20.34 -30.66
N THR A 47 2.22 21.50 -30.84
CA THR A 47 3.66 21.65 -30.66
C THR A 47 3.99 21.63 -29.18
N ASN A 48 4.79 20.65 -28.76
CA ASN A 48 5.31 20.58 -27.40
C ASN A 48 6.28 21.75 -27.14
N PRO A 49 6.01 22.62 -26.15
CA PRO A 49 6.84 23.79 -25.88
C PRO A 49 8.26 23.43 -25.41
N GLN A 50 8.48 22.22 -24.90
CA GLN A 50 9.80 21.79 -24.41
C GLN A 50 10.73 21.28 -25.52
N THR A 51 10.17 20.75 -26.60
CA THR A 51 10.96 20.12 -27.68
C THR A 51 10.79 20.82 -29.02
N GLY A 52 9.78 21.67 -29.19
CA GLY A 52 9.42 22.29 -30.47
C GLY A 52 8.83 21.31 -31.49
N LYS A 53 8.60 20.05 -31.09
CA LYS A 53 8.09 18.98 -31.96
C LYS A 53 6.59 18.80 -31.78
N GLN A 54 5.92 18.24 -32.78
CA GLN A 54 4.52 17.84 -32.64
C GLN A 54 4.39 16.65 -31.68
N ALA A 55 3.37 16.67 -30.84
CA ALA A 55 3.04 15.60 -29.90
C ALA A 55 1.53 15.57 -29.66
N LEU A 56 1.04 14.49 -29.04
CA LEU A 56 -0.37 14.38 -28.65
C LEU A 56 -0.59 15.11 -27.32
N LEU A 57 -1.26 16.26 -27.36
CA LEU A 57 -1.63 17.04 -26.19
C LEU A 57 -2.94 16.49 -25.61
N ALA A 58 -2.89 15.96 -24.39
CA ALA A 58 -4.06 15.57 -23.63
C ALA A 58 -4.39 16.67 -22.61
N LYS A 59 -5.63 17.17 -22.65
CA LYS A 59 -6.18 18.18 -21.75
C LYS A 59 -7.30 17.58 -20.92
N TRP A 60 -7.33 17.92 -19.64
CA TRP A 60 -8.37 17.46 -18.73
C TRP A 60 -8.84 18.55 -17.77
N ASP A 61 -9.96 18.28 -17.09
CA ASP A 61 -10.47 19.04 -15.97
C ASP A 61 -10.72 18.10 -14.76
N GLY A 62 -9.91 18.23 -13.73
CA GLY A 62 -9.97 17.41 -12.51
C GLY A 62 -11.20 17.67 -11.65
N ASP A 63 -11.88 18.80 -11.87
CA ASP A 63 -13.16 19.12 -11.23
C ASP A 63 -14.29 18.25 -11.81
N LEU A 64 -14.07 17.67 -12.99
CA LEU A 64 -15.03 16.80 -13.67
C LEU A 64 -14.68 15.32 -13.53
N SER A 65 -13.43 14.95 -13.77
CA SER A 65 -13.01 13.55 -13.79
C SER A 65 -11.64 13.38 -13.17
N THR A 66 -11.49 12.35 -12.33
CA THR A 66 -10.21 12.01 -11.69
C THR A 66 -9.29 11.17 -12.59
N TRP A 67 -9.74 10.88 -13.81
CA TRP A 67 -8.97 10.13 -14.80
C TRP A 67 -9.39 10.48 -16.23
N MET A 68 -8.48 10.22 -17.16
CA MET A 68 -8.68 10.28 -18.60
C MET A 68 -7.90 9.16 -19.26
N HIS A 69 -8.57 8.29 -20.01
CA HIS A 69 -7.89 7.31 -20.86
C HIS A 69 -7.52 7.94 -22.19
N VAL A 70 -6.30 7.66 -22.64
CA VAL A 70 -5.80 7.92 -23.99
C VAL A 70 -5.39 6.55 -24.54
N TYR A 71 -6.15 6.05 -25.50
CA TYR A 71 -6.11 4.64 -25.89
C TYR A 71 -6.27 4.46 -27.39
N SER A 72 -5.59 3.47 -27.94
CA SER A 72 -5.84 3.01 -29.30
C SER A 72 -6.14 1.52 -29.31
N GLY A 73 -7.18 1.15 -30.05
CA GLY A 73 -7.67 -0.21 -30.19
C GLY A 73 -7.61 -0.70 -31.62
N ASN A 74 -7.83 -1.99 -31.82
CA ASN A 74 -7.61 -2.71 -33.08
C ASN A 74 -6.17 -2.55 -33.60
N MET A 75 -5.19 -2.59 -32.70
CA MET A 75 -3.79 -2.53 -33.07
C MET A 75 -3.34 -3.86 -33.68
N GLN A 76 -2.63 -3.81 -34.81
CA GLN A 76 -2.05 -5.01 -35.43
C GLN A 76 -0.68 -5.31 -34.82
N GLY A 77 -0.29 -6.60 -34.80
CA GLY A 77 1.04 -7.03 -34.36
C GLY A 77 1.25 -7.02 -32.84
N LEU A 78 0.18 -7.12 -32.06
CA LEU A 78 0.24 -7.38 -30.62
C LEU A 78 -0.08 -8.85 -30.33
N ASP A 79 0.71 -9.74 -30.93
CA ASP A 79 0.57 -11.19 -30.79
C ASP A 79 1.04 -11.67 -29.40
N GLU A 80 0.99 -12.98 -29.17
CA GLU A 80 1.44 -13.57 -27.92
C GLU A 80 2.93 -13.32 -27.68
N PHE A 81 3.24 -12.75 -26.51
CA PHE A 81 4.61 -12.53 -26.06
C PHE A 81 4.84 -13.16 -24.69
N LYS A 82 6.08 -13.58 -24.43
CA LYS A 82 6.50 -14.02 -23.09
C LYS A 82 6.64 -12.85 -22.13
N CYS A 83 7.23 -11.77 -22.60
CA CYS A 83 7.40 -10.54 -21.84
C CYS A 83 7.50 -9.36 -22.81
N ALA A 84 7.05 -8.19 -22.36
CA ALA A 84 7.19 -6.98 -23.14
C ALA A 84 7.44 -5.74 -22.30
N LYS A 85 8.18 -4.80 -22.87
CA LYS A 85 8.38 -3.46 -22.33
C LYS A 85 7.48 -2.46 -23.04
N PHE A 86 6.67 -1.77 -22.26
CA PHE A 86 5.90 -0.61 -22.70
C PHE A 86 6.59 0.66 -22.20
N THR A 87 6.70 1.67 -23.04
CA THR A 87 7.38 2.93 -22.73
C THR A 87 6.55 4.11 -23.23
N PHE A 88 6.40 5.10 -22.36
CA PHE A 88 5.70 6.35 -22.65
C PHE A 88 6.64 7.51 -22.37
N LYS A 89 6.83 8.39 -23.35
CA LYS A 89 7.54 9.66 -23.15
C LYS A 89 6.52 10.77 -23.05
N LEU A 90 6.55 11.49 -21.94
CA LEU A 90 5.62 12.56 -21.62
C LEU A 90 6.38 13.85 -21.37
N ALA A 91 5.74 14.98 -21.61
CA ALA A 91 6.28 16.29 -21.26
C ALA A 91 5.22 17.17 -20.60
N THR A 92 5.65 17.93 -19.59
CA THR A 92 4.79 18.87 -18.86
C THR A 92 5.33 20.28 -18.99
N SER A 93 4.45 21.23 -19.28
CA SER A 93 4.76 22.66 -19.40
C SER A 93 4.98 23.34 -18.05
N GLU A 94 4.44 22.77 -16.98
CA GLU A 94 4.52 23.25 -15.60
C GLU A 94 4.53 22.07 -14.61
N THR A 95 4.37 22.39 -13.32
CA THR A 95 4.08 21.39 -12.28
C THR A 95 2.85 20.59 -12.65
N SER A 96 3.04 19.29 -12.87
CA SER A 96 1.95 18.40 -13.26
C SER A 96 0.99 18.15 -12.12
N LYS A 97 -0.30 18.12 -12.44
CA LYS A 97 -1.36 17.65 -11.55
C LYS A 97 -1.61 16.14 -11.67
N LEU A 98 -0.84 15.45 -12.51
CA LEU A 98 -0.90 13.99 -12.60
C LEU A 98 -0.41 13.37 -11.30
N ARG A 99 -1.18 12.42 -10.78
CA ARG A 99 -0.80 11.56 -9.63
C ARG A 99 -0.38 10.17 -10.08
N ALA A 100 -0.82 9.73 -11.25
CA ALA A 100 -0.40 8.47 -11.84
C ALA A 100 -0.50 8.49 -13.36
N VAL A 101 0.40 7.74 -13.99
CA VAL A 101 0.29 7.28 -15.38
C VAL A 101 0.11 5.76 -15.29
N THR A 102 -0.97 5.25 -15.86
CA THR A 102 -1.32 3.84 -15.75
C THR A 102 -1.37 3.24 -17.15
N LEU A 103 -0.50 2.28 -17.44
CA LEU A 103 -0.60 1.52 -18.68
C LEU A 103 -1.91 0.74 -18.67
N ARG A 104 -2.68 0.89 -19.74
CA ARG A 104 -3.95 0.22 -19.98
C ARG A 104 -3.77 -0.72 -21.17
N ILE A 105 -3.96 -2.01 -20.96
CA ILE A 105 -3.96 -3.03 -22.01
C ILE A 105 -5.36 -3.62 -22.12
N GLN A 106 -5.88 -3.79 -23.33
CA GLN A 106 -7.05 -4.63 -23.56
C GLN A 106 -6.64 -5.87 -24.33
N ASP A 107 -7.06 -7.01 -23.82
CA ASP A 107 -6.84 -8.32 -24.43
C ASP A 107 -7.82 -8.59 -25.59
N LYS A 108 -7.77 -9.77 -26.20
CA LYS A 108 -8.63 -10.14 -27.33
C LYS A 108 -10.13 -10.12 -26.99
N ASP A 109 -10.47 -10.36 -25.72
CA ASP A 109 -11.84 -10.48 -25.21
C ASP A 109 -12.35 -9.17 -24.59
N LEU A 110 -11.52 -8.11 -24.64
CA LEU A 110 -11.73 -6.77 -24.10
C LEU A 110 -11.67 -6.70 -22.56
N GLU A 111 -11.14 -7.73 -21.87
CA GLU A 111 -10.71 -7.59 -20.48
C GLU A 111 -9.59 -6.54 -20.45
N THR A 112 -9.70 -5.60 -19.50
CA THR A 112 -8.76 -4.47 -19.42
C THR A 112 -7.85 -4.63 -18.23
N PHE A 113 -6.54 -4.61 -18.45
CA PHE A 113 -5.50 -4.70 -17.43
C PHE A 113 -4.88 -3.32 -17.20
N TYR A 114 -4.70 -2.96 -15.94
CA TYR A 114 -4.14 -1.69 -15.51
C TYR A 114 -2.84 -1.90 -14.72
N PHE A 115 -1.78 -1.29 -15.21
CA PHE A 115 -0.44 -1.30 -14.61
C PHE A 115 -0.13 0.12 -14.16
N ARG A 116 -0.35 0.41 -12.88
CA ARG A 116 -0.31 1.79 -12.36
C ARG A 116 1.11 2.18 -11.97
N ARG A 117 1.56 3.36 -12.41
CA ARG A 117 2.78 4.03 -11.93
C ARG A 117 2.43 5.39 -11.38
N ARG A 118 2.72 5.62 -10.10
CA ARG A 118 2.55 6.94 -9.48
C ARG A 118 3.55 7.92 -10.04
N VAL A 119 3.12 9.16 -10.24
CA VAL A 119 3.97 10.25 -10.70
C VAL A 119 3.64 11.51 -9.91
N ARG A 120 4.62 12.38 -9.73
CA ARG A 120 4.44 13.73 -9.18
C ARG A 120 5.53 14.63 -9.70
N TRP A 121 5.31 15.15 -10.89
CA TRP A 121 6.28 15.99 -11.56
C TRP A 121 6.14 17.42 -11.07
N LYS A 122 6.97 17.80 -10.09
CA LYS A 122 6.95 19.11 -9.41
C LYS A 122 7.49 20.27 -10.26
N GLN A 123 7.91 20.00 -11.48
CA GLN A 123 8.45 20.99 -12.40
C GLN A 123 8.08 20.61 -13.83
N ALA A 124 8.19 21.58 -14.72
CA ALA A 124 8.17 21.32 -16.15
C ALA A 124 9.31 20.36 -16.49
N GLY A 125 9.04 19.33 -17.30
CA GLY A 125 10.09 18.41 -17.71
C GLY A 125 9.62 17.34 -18.68
N ARG A 126 10.59 16.57 -19.16
CA ARG A 126 10.37 15.37 -19.97
C ARG A 126 10.55 14.14 -19.09
N TRP A 127 9.60 13.23 -19.18
CA TRP A 127 9.46 12.10 -18.29
C TRP A 127 9.33 10.83 -19.11
N THR A 128 9.97 9.77 -18.66
CA THR A 128 9.81 8.43 -19.25
C THR A 128 9.15 7.53 -18.22
N VAL A 129 8.05 6.90 -18.60
CA VAL A 129 7.36 5.91 -17.76
C VAL A 129 7.43 4.57 -18.47
N GLU A 130 7.93 3.57 -17.76
CA GLU A 130 8.18 2.23 -18.30
C GLU A 130 7.43 1.17 -17.50
N TYR A 131 6.96 0.15 -18.21
CA TYR A 131 6.27 -1.00 -17.65
C TYR A 131 6.83 -2.27 -18.28
N ILE A 132 7.07 -3.28 -17.46
CA ILE A 132 7.39 -4.63 -17.90
C ILE A 132 6.15 -5.47 -17.64
N VAL A 133 5.64 -6.12 -18.68
CA VAL A 133 4.44 -6.96 -18.61
C VAL A 133 4.85 -8.40 -18.87
N ASP A 134 4.63 -9.23 -17.85
CA ASP A 134 4.77 -10.69 -17.89
C ASP A 134 3.36 -11.30 -17.80
N PRO A 135 2.80 -11.82 -18.91
CA PRO A 135 1.47 -12.46 -18.92
C PRO A 135 1.35 -13.65 -17.96
N ALA A 136 2.47 -14.30 -17.60
CA ALA A 136 2.47 -15.40 -16.64
C ALA A 136 2.43 -14.92 -15.19
N ASN A 137 2.71 -13.63 -14.93
CA ASN A 137 2.77 -13.05 -13.59
C ASN A 137 2.09 -11.67 -13.53
N LEU A 138 0.76 -11.69 -13.42
CA LEU A 138 -0.10 -10.50 -13.33
C LEU A 138 -0.44 -10.09 -11.89
N ALA A 139 0.30 -10.59 -10.89
CA ALA A 139 -0.04 -10.47 -9.46
C ALA A 139 -0.16 -9.03 -8.93
N TYR A 140 0.33 -8.03 -9.68
CA TYR A 140 0.31 -6.60 -9.30
C TYR A 140 -0.53 -5.75 -10.25
N THR A 141 -1.38 -6.38 -11.06
CA THR A 141 -2.27 -5.71 -12.00
C THR A 141 -3.69 -5.72 -11.44
N SER A 142 -4.42 -4.64 -11.65
CA SER A 142 -5.88 -4.68 -11.53
C SER A 142 -6.47 -4.95 -12.91
N SER A 143 -7.50 -5.81 -12.98
CA SER A 143 -8.27 -5.99 -14.20
C SER A 143 -9.70 -5.49 -14.04
N GLY A 144 -10.24 -4.87 -15.08
CA GLY A 144 -11.60 -4.36 -15.18
C GLY A 144 -12.42 -5.22 -16.14
N LYS A 145 -13.62 -5.63 -15.71
CA LYS A 145 -14.57 -6.37 -16.54
C LYS A 145 -15.27 -5.44 -17.52
N HIS A 146 -14.73 -5.32 -18.73
CA HIS A 146 -15.40 -4.65 -19.84
C HIS A 146 -15.76 -5.62 -20.99
N GLY A 147 -15.16 -6.81 -20.99
CA GLY A 147 -15.32 -7.87 -21.99
C GLY A 147 -16.33 -8.97 -21.62
N LYS A 148 -16.53 -9.92 -22.55
CA LYS A 148 -17.43 -11.08 -22.35
C LYS A 148 -16.82 -12.15 -21.45
N ILE A 149 -15.49 -12.24 -21.44
CA ILE A 149 -14.70 -13.15 -20.61
C ILE A 149 -13.82 -12.26 -19.73
N ALA A 150 -13.78 -12.56 -18.43
CA ALA A 150 -12.92 -11.89 -17.48
C ALA A 150 -12.33 -12.94 -16.54
N ASN A 151 -11.25 -13.55 -16.99
CA ASN A 151 -10.61 -14.70 -16.35
C ASN A 151 -9.32 -14.29 -15.59
N GLY A 152 -8.92 -13.02 -15.67
CA GLY A 152 -7.71 -12.50 -15.04
C GLY A 152 -6.42 -12.93 -15.73
N LYS A 153 -6.49 -13.40 -16.97
CA LYS A 153 -5.36 -13.79 -17.81
C LYS A 153 -5.31 -12.90 -19.03
N LEU A 154 -4.10 -12.54 -19.45
CA LEU A 154 -3.92 -11.73 -20.64
C LEU A 154 -4.08 -12.60 -21.90
N ASP A 155 -5.20 -12.46 -22.60
CA ASP A 155 -5.56 -13.24 -23.76
C ASP A 155 -5.14 -12.59 -25.10
N PHE A 156 -4.50 -13.36 -25.99
CA PHE A 156 -3.89 -12.86 -27.23
C PHE A 156 -4.68 -13.20 -28.52
N PRO A 157 -4.54 -12.39 -29.60
CA PRO A 157 -3.76 -11.15 -29.69
C PRO A 157 -4.40 -10.00 -28.92
N LEU A 158 -3.60 -9.05 -28.42
CA LEU A 158 -4.15 -7.91 -27.69
C LEU A 158 -4.96 -7.02 -28.63
N HIS A 159 -6.10 -6.52 -28.16
CA HIS A 159 -6.90 -5.57 -28.90
C HIS A 159 -6.20 -4.20 -29.03
N GLY A 160 -5.44 -3.78 -28.01
CA GLY A 160 -4.66 -2.54 -28.05
C GLY A 160 -4.23 -2.05 -26.68
N PHE A 161 -3.45 -0.97 -26.64
CA PHE A 161 -2.95 -0.40 -25.40
C PHE A 161 -2.96 1.15 -25.40
N GLY A 162 -2.75 1.72 -24.22
CA GLY A 162 -2.69 3.16 -24.00
C GLY A 162 -2.31 3.52 -22.58
N VAL A 163 -2.58 4.76 -22.20
CA VAL A 163 -2.39 5.25 -20.84
C VAL A 163 -3.68 5.78 -20.26
N THR A 164 -3.82 5.62 -18.96
CA THR A 164 -4.77 6.36 -18.14
C THR A 164 -3.98 7.42 -17.39
N LEU A 165 -4.34 8.67 -17.63
CA LEU A 165 -3.84 9.82 -16.91
C LEU A 165 -4.75 10.03 -15.71
N GLU A 166 -4.22 9.91 -14.50
CA GLU A 166 -4.99 10.08 -13.27
C GLU A 166 -4.62 11.38 -12.56
N VAL A 167 -5.64 12.07 -12.05
CA VAL A 167 -5.51 13.34 -11.32
C VAL A 167 -6.34 13.33 -10.03
N PRO A 168 -5.97 14.14 -9.03
CA PRO A 168 -6.83 14.39 -7.88
C PRO A 168 -8.18 14.98 -8.31
N SER A 169 -9.23 14.70 -7.53
CA SER A 169 -10.50 15.41 -7.68
C SER A 169 -10.29 16.89 -7.37
N GLU A 170 -11.04 17.75 -8.05
CA GLU A 170 -11.02 19.20 -7.81
C GLU A 170 -9.64 19.84 -8.07
N SER A 171 -8.79 19.20 -8.88
CA SER A 171 -7.49 19.75 -9.24
C SER A 171 -7.60 20.88 -10.29
N GLY A 172 -8.78 21.16 -10.82
CA GLY A 172 -9.00 22.00 -11.99
C GLY A 172 -8.33 21.46 -13.25
N ARG A 173 -8.13 22.35 -14.22
CA ARG A 173 -7.58 22.02 -15.54
C ARG A 173 -6.10 21.66 -15.51
N GLY A 174 -5.70 20.77 -16.39
CA GLY A 174 -4.30 20.42 -16.62
C GLY A 174 -4.06 19.86 -18.02
N GLU A 175 -2.79 19.73 -18.37
CA GLU A 175 -2.37 19.21 -19.65
C GLU A 175 -1.06 18.39 -19.55
N VAL A 176 -0.88 17.50 -20.52
CA VAL A 176 0.37 16.74 -20.72
C VAL A 176 0.55 16.46 -22.21
N PHE A 177 1.77 16.55 -22.70
CA PHE A 177 2.13 16.11 -24.04
C PHE A 177 2.61 14.67 -23.97
N ILE A 178 2.03 13.79 -24.80
CA ILE A 178 2.49 12.42 -25.02
C ILE A 178 3.28 12.43 -26.32
N GLU A 179 4.60 12.32 -26.20
CA GLU A 179 5.53 12.37 -27.33
C GLU A 179 5.60 11.02 -28.05
N ASN A 180 5.55 9.94 -27.27
CA ASN A 180 5.84 8.60 -27.79
C ASN A 180 5.12 7.51 -27.00
N MET A 181 4.65 6.50 -27.72
CA MET A 181 4.13 5.25 -27.18
C MET A 181 4.87 4.10 -27.86
N LYS A 182 5.59 3.31 -27.06
CA LYS A 182 6.42 2.23 -27.59
C LYS A 182 6.14 0.93 -26.85
N TYR A 183 6.17 -0.16 -27.60
CA TYR A 183 6.12 -1.53 -27.15
C TYR A 183 7.27 -2.31 -27.80
N VAL A 184 7.97 -3.14 -27.04
CA VAL A 184 9.02 -4.02 -27.55
C VAL A 184 8.91 -5.37 -26.85
N GLU A 185 8.87 -6.44 -27.64
CA GLU A 185 8.97 -7.81 -27.12
C GLU A 185 10.36 -8.07 -26.53
N LEU A 186 10.37 -8.78 -25.41
CA LEU A 186 11.59 -9.20 -24.75
C LEU A 186 11.66 -10.72 -24.76
N ASP A 187 12.83 -11.26 -25.12
CA ASP A 187 13.06 -12.72 -25.14
C ASP A 187 12.86 -13.36 -23.75
N GLU A 188 13.16 -12.58 -22.71
CA GLU A 188 13.00 -12.91 -21.31
C GLU A 188 12.59 -11.68 -20.51
N VAL A 189 11.97 -11.90 -19.34
CA VAL A 189 11.77 -10.81 -18.38
C VAL A 189 13.15 -10.29 -18.03
N PRO A 190 13.47 -9.01 -18.31
CA PRO A 190 14.78 -8.47 -18.00
C PRO A 190 14.98 -8.71 -16.50
N PRO A 191 16.19 -9.13 -16.09
CA PRO A 191 16.45 -9.31 -14.68
C PRO A 191 15.99 -8.03 -13.98
N PRO A 192 15.22 -8.14 -12.89
CA PRO A 192 14.81 -6.97 -12.16
C PRO A 192 16.06 -6.12 -11.93
N PRO A 193 15.96 -4.78 -12.02
CA PRO A 193 17.07 -3.94 -11.59
C PRO A 193 17.51 -4.46 -10.23
N GLU A 194 18.83 -4.62 -10.04
CA GLU A 194 19.39 -5.25 -8.86
C GLU A 194 18.66 -4.69 -7.64
N LEU A 195 17.98 -5.60 -6.92
CA LEU A 195 17.20 -5.20 -5.76
C LEU A 195 18.12 -4.41 -4.84
N TRP A 196 17.60 -3.37 -4.23
CA TRP A 196 18.37 -2.68 -3.22
C TRP A 196 18.79 -3.70 -2.17
N THR A 197 20.04 -3.61 -1.73
CA THR A 197 20.43 -4.35 -0.53
C THR A 197 19.58 -3.86 0.63
N LEU A 198 19.36 -4.70 1.63
CA LEU A 198 18.65 -4.30 2.84
C LEU A 198 19.35 -3.15 3.56
N GLU A 199 20.68 -3.03 3.45
CA GLU A 199 21.41 -1.87 3.99
C GLU A 199 21.08 -0.58 3.23
N ARG A 200 21.00 -0.65 1.89
CA ARG A 200 20.56 0.49 1.08
C ARG A 200 19.12 0.85 1.42
N LEU A 201 18.23 -0.12 1.50
CA LEU A 201 16.83 0.12 1.87
C LEU A 201 16.72 0.81 3.23
N ASP A 202 17.44 0.33 4.25
CA ASP A 202 17.43 0.96 5.58
C ASP A 202 17.92 2.41 5.52
N LYS A 203 19.03 2.66 4.81
CA LYS A 203 19.59 4.00 4.64
C LYS A 203 18.59 4.96 4.00
N GLU A 204 17.91 4.51 2.95
CA GLU A 204 16.93 5.34 2.23
C GLU A 204 15.66 5.59 3.06
N LEU A 205 15.16 4.58 3.80
CA LEU A 205 14.05 4.74 4.74
C LEU A 205 14.39 5.75 5.85
N LEU A 206 15.63 5.73 6.36
CA LEU A 206 16.10 6.68 7.37
C LEU A 206 16.26 8.10 6.83
N ALA A 207 16.80 8.24 5.62
CA ALA A 207 17.00 9.54 4.99
C ALA A 207 15.67 10.19 4.57
N ASN A 208 14.63 9.38 4.36
CA ASN A 208 13.32 9.81 3.90
C ASN A 208 12.22 9.28 4.82
N PRO A 209 12.14 9.78 6.07
CA PRO A 209 11.15 9.31 7.04
C PRO A 209 9.71 9.59 6.56
N PRO A 210 8.70 8.92 7.15
CA PRO A 210 7.30 9.25 6.90
C PRO A 210 7.02 10.73 7.08
N ALA A 211 6.27 11.30 6.13
CA ALA A 211 5.88 12.70 6.17
C ALA A 211 4.52 12.90 5.50
N ARG A 212 3.71 13.80 6.09
CA ARG A 212 2.39 14.21 5.57
C ARG A 212 2.47 14.87 4.18
N THR A 213 3.65 15.27 3.74
CA THR A 213 3.88 15.89 2.43
C THR A 213 5.07 15.22 1.72
N ASP A 214 5.14 15.35 0.41
CA ASP A 214 6.25 14.84 -0.42
C ASP A 214 6.53 13.32 -0.37
N TYR A 215 5.48 12.50 -0.34
CA TYR A 215 5.58 11.04 -0.27
C TYR A 215 6.21 10.33 -1.50
N MET A 216 6.66 11.05 -2.53
CA MET A 216 7.00 10.42 -3.81
C MET A 216 8.36 9.75 -3.83
N VAL A 217 9.37 10.40 -3.25
CA VAL A 217 10.65 9.75 -2.96
C VAL A 217 10.40 8.50 -2.12
N ARG A 218 9.51 8.63 -1.13
CA ARG A 218 9.13 7.55 -0.25
C ARG A 218 8.36 6.43 -0.95
N SER A 219 7.55 6.75 -1.96
CA SER A 219 6.84 5.77 -2.78
C SER A 219 7.82 4.86 -3.51
N GLU A 220 8.93 5.39 -4.02
CA GLU A 220 9.94 4.57 -4.70
C GLU A 220 10.68 3.64 -3.72
N ILE A 221 10.96 4.11 -2.51
CA ILE A 221 11.58 3.33 -1.44
C ILE A 221 10.66 2.19 -1.00
N LEU A 222 9.36 2.47 -0.82
CA LEU A 222 8.37 1.47 -0.44
C LEU A 222 8.06 0.50 -1.58
N ASP A 223 8.06 0.95 -2.84
CA ASP A 223 7.99 0.06 -4.02
C ASP A 223 9.18 -0.92 -4.03
N GLU A 224 10.35 -0.47 -3.61
CA GLU A 224 11.53 -1.33 -3.55
C GLU A 224 11.49 -2.32 -2.39
N MET A 225 11.01 -1.89 -1.22
CA MET A 225 10.68 -2.81 -0.12
C MET A 225 9.66 -3.85 -0.60
N ASP A 226 8.63 -3.43 -1.34
CA ASP A 226 7.65 -4.35 -1.93
C ASP A 226 8.32 -5.37 -2.84
N ARG A 227 9.27 -4.97 -3.70
CA ARG A 227 9.99 -5.91 -4.57
C ARG A 227 10.82 -6.92 -3.79
N ILE A 228 11.56 -6.47 -2.78
CA ILE A 228 12.37 -7.34 -1.91
C ILE A 228 11.47 -8.37 -1.21
N LEU A 229 10.39 -7.92 -0.60
CA LEU A 229 9.46 -8.79 0.14
C LEU A 229 8.63 -9.69 -0.78
N SER A 230 8.45 -9.30 -2.04
CA SER A 230 7.72 -10.08 -3.05
C SER A 230 8.44 -11.34 -3.51
N VAL A 231 9.74 -11.47 -3.24
CA VAL A 231 10.50 -12.66 -3.63
C VAL A 231 9.87 -13.90 -2.97
N PRO A 232 9.64 -15.00 -3.73
CA PRO A 232 9.14 -16.24 -3.17
C PRO A 232 10.00 -16.71 -1.99
N LYS A 233 9.35 -17.08 -0.88
CA LYS A 233 10.02 -17.49 0.36
C LYS A 233 10.86 -16.41 1.06
N SER A 234 10.65 -15.12 0.77
CA SER A 234 11.34 -14.01 1.47
C SER A 234 11.16 -14.02 2.99
N GLU A 235 10.08 -14.61 3.50
CA GLU A 235 9.81 -14.77 4.92
C GLU A 235 10.59 -15.93 5.56
N ASP A 236 11.29 -16.74 4.77
CA ASP A 236 12.26 -17.75 5.22
C ASP A 236 13.72 -17.24 5.11
N ASP A 237 13.94 -16.04 4.54
CA ASP A 237 15.27 -15.45 4.41
C ASP A 237 15.72 -14.84 5.76
N PRO A 238 16.79 -15.35 6.39
CA PRO A 238 17.29 -14.82 7.65
C PRO A 238 17.67 -13.33 7.56
N LYS A 239 18.10 -12.84 6.38
CA LYS A 239 18.45 -11.43 6.23
C LYS A 239 17.24 -10.51 6.35
N ILE A 240 16.07 -10.96 5.89
CA ILE A 240 14.81 -10.23 6.05
C ILE A 240 14.37 -10.23 7.52
N ALA A 241 14.55 -11.35 8.21
CA ALA A 241 14.31 -11.43 9.66
C ALA A 241 15.26 -10.53 10.46
N ASP A 242 16.55 -10.50 10.12
CA ASP A 242 17.54 -9.61 10.73
C ASP A 242 17.19 -8.13 10.49
N PHE A 243 16.85 -7.77 9.25
CA PHE A 243 16.40 -6.43 8.90
C PHE A 243 15.16 -6.02 9.69
N TYR A 244 14.15 -6.88 9.74
CA TYR A 244 12.94 -6.65 10.52
C TYR A 244 13.25 -6.41 12.01
N ASN A 245 13.99 -7.32 12.66
CA ASN A 245 14.31 -7.20 14.08
C ASN A 245 15.18 -5.95 14.38
N MET A 246 16.16 -5.63 13.53
CA MET A 246 16.95 -4.41 13.65
C MET A 246 16.07 -3.15 13.63
N ARG A 247 15.11 -3.08 12.70
CA ARG A 247 14.18 -1.96 12.58
C ARG A 247 13.26 -1.85 13.81
N ILE A 248 12.75 -2.98 14.30
CA ILE A 248 11.91 -3.02 15.50
C ILE A 248 12.72 -2.59 16.74
N MET A 249 13.95 -3.07 16.91
CA MET A 249 14.82 -2.64 18.02
C MET A 249 15.11 -1.14 17.98
N ARG A 250 15.27 -0.54 16.80
CA ARG A 250 15.41 0.91 16.66
C ARG A 250 14.16 1.66 17.14
N ALA A 251 12.97 1.17 16.79
CA ALA A 251 11.71 1.75 17.27
C ALA A 251 11.57 1.65 18.80
N ILE A 252 11.94 0.51 19.38
CA ILE A 252 11.95 0.30 20.84
C ILE A 252 12.88 1.31 21.52
N GLU A 253 14.10 1.50 20.99
CA GLU A 253 15.04 2.45 21.54
C GLU A 253 14.51 3.89 21.46
N GLU A 254 13.88 4.25 20.34
CA GLU A 254 13.22 5.54 20.21
C GLU A 254 12.06 5.71 21.21
N ILE A 255 11.24 4.67 21.43
CA ILE A 255 10.17 4.70 22.43
C ILE A 255 10.75 4.96 23.83
N LYS A 256 11.88 4.34 24.19
CA LYS A 256 12.56 4.57 25.47
C LYS A 256 13.01 6.02 25.61
N GLN A 257 13.63 6.57 24.57
CA GLN A 257 14.20 7.92 24.56
C GLN A 257 13.16 9.02 24.35
N TRP A 258 11.96 8.70 23.87
CA TRP A 258 10.92 9.68 23.57
C TRP A 258 10.39 10.36 24.82
N ASP A 259 10.87 11.57 25.09
CA ASP A 259 10.45 12.43 26.19
C ASP A 259 9.82 13.71 25.64
N SER A 260 8.62 13.58 25.09
CA SER A 260 7.85 14.69 24.53
C SER A 260 6.42 14.67 25.09
N PRO A 261 5.81 15.85 25.32
CA PRO A 261 4.37 15.92 25.61
C PRO A 261 3.51 15.53 24.40
N LYS A 262 4.09 15.44 23.20
CA LYS A 262 3.41 15.03 21.97
C LYS A 262 3.25 13.52 21.90
N ALA A 263 2.14 13.09 21.33
CA ALA A 263 1.92 11.69 21.01
C ALA A 263 2.70 11.29 19.77
N LYS A 264 3.36 10.13 19.86
CA LYS A 264 4.03 9.48 18.73
C LYS A 264 3.58 8.04 18.62
N LEU A 265 3.37 7.59 17.38
CA LEU A 265 3.02 6.22 17.04
C LEU A 265 4.21 5.56 16.34
N TRP A 266 4.43 4.27 16.59
CA TRP A 266 5.37 3.42 15.90
C TRP A 266 4.66 2.21 15.29
N LYS A 267 5.09 1.84 14.09
CA LYS A 267 4.57 0.73 13.32
C LYS A 267 5.48 -0.48 13.42
N PHE A 268 4.89 -1.62 13.71
CA PHE A 268 5.53 -2.93 13.72
C PHE A 268 5.03 -3.75 12.53
N TYR A 269 4.94 -5.06 12.69
CA TYR A 269 4.51 -5.96 11.63
C TYR A 269 2.98 -5.94 11.48
N SER A 270 2.51 -5.84 10.24
CA SER A 270 1.09 -5.87 9.89
C SER A 270 0.21 -4.89 10.68
N SER A 271 -0.63 -5.37 11.60
CA SER A 271 -1.55 -4.54 12.38
C SER A 271 -0.91 -3.98 13.65
N GLY A 272 0.30 -4.44 13.98
CA GLY A 272 1.01 -4.06 15.18
C GLY A 272 1.43 -2.59 15.20
N VAL A 273 0.97 -1.84 16.18
CA VAL A 273 1.42 -0.46 16.46
C VAL A 273 1.59 -0.21 17.96
N ALA A 274 2.41 0.77 18.33
CA ALA A 274 2.47 1.31 19.68
C ALA A 274 2.40 2.84 19.66
N ILE A 275 1.79 3.42 20.68
CA ILE A 275 1.61 4.86 20.85
C ILE A 275 2.16 5.24 22.22
N LYS A 276 3.06 6.22 22.25
CA LYS A 276 3.51 6.83 23.51
C LYS A 276 2.85 8.19 23.67
N TYR A 277 2.13 8.37 24.77
CA TYR A 277 1.51 9.64 25.17
C TYR A 277 1.38 9.73 26.69
N GLY A 278 1.63 10.91 27.25
CA GLY A 278 1.49 11.13 28.70
C GLY A 278 2.35 10.20 29.56
N GLY A 279 3.52 9.78 29.06
CA GLY A 279 4.44 8.85 29.74
C GLY A 279 4.06 7.38 29.67
N LYS A 280 2.91 7.03 29.09
CA LYS A 280 2.46 5.64 28.89
C LYS A 280 2.70 5.17 27.45
N VAL A 281 2.94 3.88 27.28
CA VAL A 281 3.01 3.20 25.99
C VAL A 281 1.86 2.21 25.84
N ILE A 282 0.98 2.48 24.89
CA ILE A 282 -0.19 1.66 24.56
C ILE A 282 0.06 0.98 23.22
N ALA A 283 -0.11 -0.33 23.13
CA ALA A 283 0.10 -1.11 21.93
C ALA A 283 -1.19 -1.80 21.46
N PHE A 284 -1.29 -2.00 20.15
CA PHE A 284 -2.37 -2.73 19.50
C PHE A 284 -1.80 -3.83 18.62
N ASP A 285 -2.37 -5.04 18.72
CA ASP A 285 -2.16 -6.16 17.79
C ASP A 285 -0.68 -6.46 17.45
N ILE A 286 0.25 -6.27 18.40
CA ILE A 286 1.65 -6.67 18.18
C ILE A 286 1.72 -8.20 18.26
N ASN A 287 2.05 -8.80 17.12
CA ASN A 287 2.23 -10.23 16.96
C ASN A 287 3.70 -10.66 16.94
N ASP A 288 3.94 -11.97 16.94
CA ASP A 288 5.28 -12.56 17.00
C ASP A 288 6.03 -12.59 15.65
N GLY A 289 5.41 -12.09 14.58
CA GLY A 289 5.78 -12.30 13.18
C GLY A 289 4.95 -13.40 12.52
N VAL A 290 5.54 -14.13 11.57
CA VAL A 290 4.83 -15.09 10.72
C VAL A 290 4.72 -16.47 11.39
N ILE A 291 3.86 -16.56 12.40
CA ILE A 291 3.57 -17.83 13.08
C ILE A 291 2.24 -18.40 12.57
N LEU A 292 2.26 -19.65 12.10
CA LEU A 292 1.05 -20.36 11.69
C LEU A 292 0.40 -21.07 12.89
N GLY A 293 -0.52 -20.36 13.55
CA GLY A 293 -1.49 -20.89 14.52
C GLY A 293 -0.93 -21.69 15.71
N ARG A 294 -1.83 -22.34 16.46
CA ARG A 294 -1.49 -23.19 17.63
C ARG A 294 -0.60 -24.39 17.30
N ASP A 295 -0.64 -24.87 16.06
CA ASP A 295 -0.05 -26.16 15.67
C ASP A 295 1.43 -26.08 15.27
N HIS A 296 2.02 -24.90 15.06
CA HIS A 296 3.45 -24.72 14.73
C HIS A 296 4.00 -25.56 13.55
N LYS A 297 3.15 -26.18 12.72
CA LYS A 297 3.58 -27.20 11.73
C LYS A 297 4.40 -26.63 10.57
N VAL A 298 4.35 -25.32 10.34
CA VAL A 298 5.21 -24.63 9.38
C VAL A 298 5.75 -23.39 10.08
N ARG A 299 7.01 -23.45 10.53
CA ARG A 299 7.72 -22.30 11.07
C ARG A 299 8.35 -21.54 9.91
N ARG A 300 7.91 -20.31 9.72
CA ARG A 300 8.60 -19.34 8.87
C ARG A 300 9.63 -18.61 9.74
N LYS A 301 10.68 -18.05 9.13
CA LYS A 301 11.79 -17.45 9.90
C LYS A 301 11.62 -15.98 10.22
N LEU A 302 10.70 -15.29 9.53
CA LEU A 302 10.36 -13.92 9.84
C LEU A 302 9.55 -13.86 11.14
N GLU A 303 10.25 -13.80 12.25
CA GLU A 303 9.69 -13.72 13.59
C GLU A 303 10.54 -12.80 14.47
N LEU A 304 9.94 -12.25 15.53
CA LEU A 304 10.68 -11.48 16.51
C LEU A 304 11.69 -12.37 17.23
N TYR A 305 12.92 -11.88 17.43
CA TYR A 305 13.93 -12.55 18.23
C TYR A 305 13.58 -12.48 19.73
N PRO A 306 13.99 -13.46 20.55
CA PRO A 306 13.69 -13.46 21.98
C PRO A 306 14.06 -12.16 22.70
N GLU A 307 15.22 -11.59 22.40
CA GLU A 307 15.67 -10.31 22.95
C GLU A 307 14.80 -9.13 22.50
N THR A 308 14.25 -9.17 21.29
CA THR A 308 13.33 -8.16 20.78
C THR A 308 11.96 -8.28 21.45
N VAL A 309 11.49 -9.49 21.70
CA VAL A 309 10.26 -9.76 22.47
C VAL A 309 10.38 -9.22 23.89
N ASP A 310 11.49 -9.51 24.58
CA ASP A 310 11.71 -9.03 25.95
C ASP A 310 11.80 -7.49 26.00
N ALA A 311 12.52 -6.89 25.05
CA ALA A 311 12.67 -5.44 24.95
C ALA A 311 11.34 -4.72 24.61
N LEU A 312 10.45 -5.34 23.82
CA LEU A 312 9.09 -4.84 23.59
C LEU A 312 8.27 -4.86 24.89
N ALA A 313 8.32 -5.98 25.61
CA ALA A 313 7.56 -6.13 26.85
C ALA A 313 8.03 -5.17 27.96
N ASP A 314 9.30 -4.73 27.93
CA ASP A 314 9.80 -3.69 28.84
C ASP A 314 9.12 -2.34 28.61
N VAL A 315 8.92 -1.95 27.35
CA VAL A 315 8.46 -0.61 27.00
C VAL A 315 6.94 -0.48 26.93
N ILE A 316 6.21 -1.56 26.67
CA ILE A 316 4.75 -1.54 26.56
C ILE A 316 4.12 -1.59 27.96
N ASP A 317 3.16 -0.72 28.24
CA ASP A 317 2.41 -0.72 29.50
C ASP A 317 1.09 -1.46 29.38
N GLU A 318 0.41 -1.26 28.24
CA GLU A 318 -0.91 -1.81 27.97
C GLU A 318 -0.97 -2.34 26.52
N MET A 319 -1.46 -3.56 26.32
CA MET A 319 -1.66 -4.19 25.02
C MET A 319 -3.14 -4.43 24.76
N TYR A 320 -3.62 -4.11 23.57
CA TYR A 320 -5.01 -4.26 23.15
C TYR A 320 -5.07 -5.18 21.93
N TYR A 321 -5.72 -6.34 22.07
CA TYR A 321 -5.91 -7.31 21.00
C TYR A 321 -7.33 -7.28 20.45
N THR A 322 -7.48 -7.06 19.15
CA THR A 322 -8.80 -6.93 18.50
C THR A 322 -9.54 -8.25 18.36
N HIS A 323 -8.84 -9.35 18.06
CA HIS A 323 -9.43 -10.71 17.93
C HIS A 323 -8.36 -11.80 18.01
N GLU A 324 -8.75 -13.08 17.90
CA GLU A 324 -7.89 -14.21 18.26
C GLU A 324 -6.83 -14.63 17.24
N HIS A 325 -6.85 -14.13 16.00
CA HIS A 325 -5.95 -14.65 14.97
C HIS A 325 -4.47 -14.33 15.23
N CYS A 326 -3.57 -15.19 14.73
CA CYS A 326 -2.14 -15.14 15.02
C CYS A 326 -1.36 -14.02 14.31
N ASP A 327 -1.97 -13.43 13.28
CA ASP A 327 -1.56 -12.19 12.63
C ASP A 327 -1.96 -10.93 13.43
N HIS A 328 -2.68 -11.08 14.54
CA HIS A 328 -2.97 -10.01 15.50
C HIS A 328 -2.36 -10.30 16.88
N VAL A 329 -2.45 -11.56 17.35
CA VAL A 329 -1.97 -11.98 18.66
C VAL A 329 -0.57 -12.57 18.60
N GLY A 330 0.36 -11.96 19.34
CA GLY A 330 1.70 -12.50 19.58
C GLY A 330 1.74 -13.27 20.88
N ARG A 331 1.81 -14.61 20.83
CA ARG A 331 1.83 -15.44 22.03
C ARG A 331 3.09 -15.23 22.86
N ARG A 332 4.26 -15.10 22.23
CA ARG A 332 5.53 -14.86 22.92
C ARG A 332 5.55 -13.46 23.54
N VAL A 333 5.11 -12.46 22.78
CA VAL A 333 4.95 -11.08 23.28
C VAL A 333 3.96 -11.04 24.45
N SER A 334 2.79 -11.66 24.33
CA SER A 334 1.77 -11.71 25.39
C SER A 334 2.29 -12.37 26.66
N ASN A 335 3.01 -13.49 26.55
CA ASN A 335 3.60 -14.16 27.70
C ASN A 335 4.63 -13.26 28.40
N ALA A 336 5.52 -12.61 27.64
CA ALA A 336 6.50 -11.70 28.21
C ALA A 336 5.85 -10.49 28.91
N LEU A 337 4.74 -9.98 28.37
CA LEU A 337 3.94 -8.92 29.01
C LEU A 337 3.32 -9.39 30.33
N PHE A 338 2.70 -10.57 30.35
CA PHE A 338 2.15 -11.15 31.59
C PHE A 338 3.24 -11.39 32.64
N ASP A 339 4.40 -11.90 32.24
CA ASP A 339 5.53 -12.16 33.14
C ASP A 339 6.07 -10.87 33.77
N LYS A 340 5.97 -9.74 33.06
CA LYS A 340 6.31 -8.39 33.56
C LYS A 340 5.14 -7.66 34.23
N GLY A 341 4.00 -8.33 34.42
CA GLY A 341 2.82 -7.76 35.08
C GLY A 341 2.14 -6.63 34.30
N LYS A 342 2.30 -6.59 32.97
CA LYS A 342 1.67 -5.61 32.09
C LYS A 342 0.19 -5.93 31.86
N THR A 343 -0.57 -4.94 31.42
CA THR A 343 -2.02 -5.11 31.19
C THR A 343 -2.30 -5.55 29.76
N ILE A 344 -3.17 -6.55 29.59
CA ILE A 344 -3.64 -6.99 28.27
C ILE A 344 -5.16 -6.92 28.22
N TYR A 345 -5.71 -6.24 27.21
CA TYR A 345 -7.12 -6.20 26.90
C TYR A 345 -7.39 -7.12 25.71
N ALA A 346 -8.36 -8.01 25.85
CA ALA A 346 -8.76 -8.93 24.79
C ALA A 346 -10.24 -9.33 24.95
N CYS A 347 -10.91 -9.70 23.87
CA CYS A 347 -12.28 -10.20 23.95
C CYS A 347 -12.34 -11.59 24.60
N ALA A 348 -13.49 -11.98 25.15
CA ALA A 348 -13.63 -13.30 25.78
C ALA A 348 -13.28 -14.47 24.84
N ALA A 349 -13.57 -14.36 23.54
CA ALA A 349 -13.18 -15.37 22.55
C ALA A 349 -11.65 -15.50 22.42
N THR A 350 -10.93 -14.39 22.30
CA THR A 350 -9.45 -14.36 22.28
C THR A 350 -8.85 -14.99 23.54
N ILE A 351 -9.37 -14.64 24.72
CA ILE A 351 -8.90 -15.18 26.00
C ILE A 351 -9.02 -16.70 26.01
N LYS A 352 -10.19 -17.22 25.62
CA LYS A 352 -10.45 -18.66 25.53
C LYS A 352 -9.59 -19.34 24.46
N TYR A 353 -9.44 -18.71 23.30
CA TYR A 353 -8.66 -19.25 22.19
C TYR A 353 -7.18 -19.35 22.53
N TRP A 354 -6.63 -18.48 23.37
CA TRP A 354 -5.23 -18.54 23.79
C TRP A 354 -4.99 -19.18 25.17
N GLY A 355 -6.05 -19.51 25.90
CA GLY A 355 -5.97 -20.15 27.22
C GLY A 355 -5.42 -19.20 28.28
N TRP A 356 -5.84 -17.94 28.25
CA TRP A 356 -5.36 -16.89 29.15
C TRP A 356 -6.24 -16.70 30.40
N GLU A 357 -7.25 -17.54 30.61
CA GLU A 357 -8.12 -17.44 31.78
C GLU A 357 -7.31 -17.42 33.09
N GLY A 358 -7.57 -16.40 33.92
CA GLY A 358 -6.92 -16.23 35.22
C GLY A 358 -5.50 -15.63 35.18
N LYS A 359 -4.99 -15.24 34.01
CA LYS A 359 -3.71 -14.52 33.92
C LYS A 359 -3.80 -13.14 34.62
N PRO A 360 -2.82 -12.78 35.46
CA PRO A 360 -2.79 -11.45 36.09
C PRO A 360 -2.60 -10.37 35.02
N GLY A 361 -3.26 -9.22 35.19
CA GLY A 361 -3.21 -8.12 34.22
C GLY A 361 -4.11 -8.31 32.99
N LEU A 362 -4.83 -9.42 32.87
CA LEU A 362 -5.80 -9.62 31.79
C LEU A 362 -7.13 -8.93 32.08
N ILE A 363 -7.64 -8.19 31.10
CA ILE A 363 -8.94 -7.50 31.12
C ILE A 363 -9.81 -8.00 29.97
N VAL A 364 -11.04 -8.41 30.28
CA VAL A 364 -12.05 -8.75 29.28
C VAL A 364 -12.58 -7.46 28.64
N ALA A 365 -12.24 -7.23 27.38
CA ALA A 365 -12.38 -5.93 26.71
C ALA A 365 -13.82 -5.40 26.71
N GLU A 366 -14.78 -6.23 26.33
CA GLU A 366 -16.19 -5.87 26.19
C GLU A 366 -16.91 -5.67 27.54
N LYS A 367 -16.30 -6.10 28.64
CA LYS A 367 -16.83 -5.91 30.00
C LYS A 367 -16.17 -4.75 30.74
N HIS A 368 -15.06 -4.23 30.22
CA HIS A 368 -14.33 -3.16 30.86
C HIS A 368 -15.06 -1.83 30.71
N GLN A 369 -15.15 -1.09 31.82
CA GLN A 369 -15.72 0.24 31.86
C GLN A 369 -14.75 1.15 32.59
N ALA A 370 -14.17 2.08 31.84
CA ALA A 370 -13.30 3.13 32.37
C ALA A 370 -13.55 4.43 31.60
N LYS A 371 -13.23 5.56 32.22
CA LYS A 371 -13.31 6.86 31.56
C LYS A 371 -12.36 6.89 30.36
N GLY A 372 -12.85 7.31 29.20
CA GLY A 372 -12.07 7.38 27.97
C GLY A 372 -11.80 6.02 27.33
N TYR A 373 -12.38 4.93 27.83
CA TYR A 373 -12.32 3.62 27.22
C TYR A 373 -13.68 3.27 26.62
N HIS A 374 -13.70 2.97 25.32
CA HIS A 374 -14.89 2.49 24.65
C HIS A 374 -14.56 1.26 23.79
N CYS A 375 -15.44 0.28 23.85
CA CYS A 375 -15.31 -0.98 23.13
C CYS A 375 -16.63 -1.25 22.41
N TYR A 376 -16.54 -1.55 21.12
CA TYR A 376 -17.67 -1.99 20.30
C TYR A 376 -17.47 -3.45 19.92
N ASP A 377 -18.41 -4.31 20.30
CA ASP A 377 -18.40 -5.73 19.97
C ASP A 377 -18.89 -5.94 18.53
N SER A 378 -18.14 -6.70 17.75
CA SER A 378 -18.32 -6.87 16.32
C SER A 378 -17.81 -8.26 15.87
N PHE A 379 -17.77 -8.48 14.56
CA PHE A 379 -17.29 -9.74 14.01
C PHE A 379 -16.41 -9.54 12.78
N GLN A 380 -15.37 -10.37 12.66
CA GLN A 380 -14.72 -10.65 11.40
C GLN A 380 -15.47 -11.79 10.71
N TRP A 381 -16.01 -11.51 9.54
CA TRP A 381 -16.76 -12.50 8.76
C TRP A 381 -15.80 -13.23 7.80
N MET A 382 -15.53 -14.49 8.11
CA MET A 382 -14.69 -15.35 7.28
C MET A 382 -15.51 -16.04 6.17
N SER A 383 -16.79 -16.26 6.44
CA SER A 383 -17.82 -16.66 5.47
C SER A 383 -19.21 -16.29 6.02
N GLU A 384 -20.28 -16.54 5.26
CA GLU A 384 -21.66 -16.34 5.75
C GLU A 384 -21.97 -17.15 7.02
N THR A 385 -21.30 -18.28 7.22
CA THR A 385 -21.57 -19.21 8.33
C THR A 385 -20.47 -19.25 9.39
N PHE A 386 -19.32 -18.61 9.14
CA PHE A 386 -18.19 -18.62 10.06
C PHE A 386 -17.72 -17.21 10.33
N LYS A 387 -17.75 -16.84 11.62
CA LYS A 387 -17.36 -15.52 12.10
C LYS A 387 -16.50 -15.65 13.35
N VAL A 388 -15.58 -14.71 13.48
CA VAL A 388 -14.63 -14.56 14.59
C VAL A 388 -15.02 -13.30 15.36
N GLN A 389 -15.01 -13.37 16.69
CA GLN A 389 -15.39 -12.20 17.50
C GLN A 389 -14.28 -11.14 17.37
N ASN A 390 -14.67 -9.93 17.00
CA ASN A 390 -13.76 -8.79 16.85
C ASN A 390 -14.23 -7.66 17.76
N VAL A 391 -13.32 -6.97 18.41
CA VAL A 391 -13.64 -5.73 19.12
C VAL A 391 -12.98 -4.53 18.45
N CYS A 392 -13.74 -3.45 18.33
CA CYS A 392 -13.21 -2.15 17.96
C CYS A 392 -12.97 -1.32 19.23
N TYR A 393 -11.73 -0.87 19.42
CA TYR A 393 -11.37 0.03 20.50
C TYR A 393 -11.47 1.49 20.07
N VAL A 394 -11.99 2.34 20.95
CA VAL A 394 -11.90 3.80 20.85
C VAL A 394 -11.41 4.32 22.19
N LEU A 395 -10.18 4.83 22.21
CA LEU A 395 -9.49 5.25 23.44
C LEU A 395 -9.22 6.76 23.41
N GLU A 396 -9.78 7.49 24.37
CA GLU A 396 -9.49 8.91 24.63
C GLU A 396 -8.22 9.01 25.48
N LEU A 397 -7.05 9.10 24.83
CA LEU A 397 -5.75 9.13 25.49
C LEU A 397 -5.44 10.49 26.12
N GLY A 398 -6.07 11.55 25.61
CA GLY A 398 -5.93 12.91 26.13
C GLY A 398 -6.99 13.86 25.55
N PRO A 399 -6.96 15.16 25.91
CA PRO A 399 -7.99 16.12 25.51
C PRO A 399 -8.14 16.34 23.99
N LYS A 400 -7.13 15.94 23.20
CA LYS A 400 -7.06 16.11 21.74
C LYS A 400 -6.52 14.87 21.04
N LEU A 401 -6.68 13.71 21.67
CA LEU A 401 -6.22 12.46 21.10
C LEU A 401 -7.15 11.32 21.47
N THR A 402 -7.98 10.96 20.51
CA THR A 402 -8.83 9.80 20.51
C THR A 402 -8.40 8.87 19.38
N VAL A 403 -7.96 7.67 19.75
CA VAL A 403 -7.45 6.67 18.82
C VAL A 403 -8.48 5.57 18.66
N MET A 404 -8.79 5.23 17.42
CA MET A 404 -9.65 4.11 17.09
C MET A 404 -8.84 2.98 16.44
N ALA A 405 -8.94 1.78 17.02
CA ALA A 405 -8.39 0.55 16.49
C ALA A 405 -9.54 -0.40 16.16
N ARG A 406 -9.75 -0.66 14.88
CA ARG A 406 -10.96 -1.35 14.41
C ARG A 406 -10.83 -2.88 14.36
N GLY A 407 -9.62 -3.38 14.15
CA GLY A 407 -9.41 -4.78 13.78
C GLY A 407 -10.03 -5.12 12.42
N ASP A 408 -10.46 -6.36 12.26
CA ASP A 408 -10.81 -6.99 10.99
C ASP A 408 -12.31 -7.04 10.71
N MET A 409 -13.01 -5.93 10.96
CA MET A 409 -14.45 -5.79 10.73
C MET A 409 -14.81 -5.35 9.30
N TYR A 410 -14.98 -6.26 8.34
CA TYR A 410 -15.15 -5.88 6.91
C TYR A 410 -16.58 -5.75 6.40
N LYS A 411 -17.57 -6.27 7.13
CA LYS A 411 -18.95 -6.34 6.67
C LYS A 411 -19.63 -4.98 6.82
N LYS A 412 -20.33 -4.54 5.76
CA LYS A 412 -20.92 -3.19 5.68
C LYS A 412 -21.89 -2.93 6.84
N GLU A 413 -22.72 -3.90 7.19
CA GLU A 413 -23.71 -3.74 8.24
C GLU A 413 -23.06 -3.46 9.61
N ASP A 414 -21.94 -4.13 9.92
CA ASP A 414 -21.20 -3.89 11.17
C ASP A 414 -20.49 -2.54 11.14
N ILE A 415 -19.95 -2.13 10.00
CA ILE A 415 -19.32 -0.80 9.82
C ILE A 415 -20.36 0.31 10.00
N ASP A 416 -21.53 0.18 9.38
CA ASP A 416 -22.62 1.15 9.50
C ASP A 416 -23.13 1.22 10.95
N GLY A 417 -23.24 0.07 11.61
CA GLY A 417 -23.58 -0.04 13.03
C GLY A 417 -22.54 0.64 13.94
N PHE A 418 -21.25 0.43 13.67
CA PHE A 418 -20.17 1.09 14.41
C PHE A 418 -20.17 2.61 14.19
N ILE A 419 -20.36 3.09 12.97
CA ILE A 419 -20.46 4.52 12.66
C ILE A 419 -21.65 5.14 13.42
N ALA A 420 -22.81 4.48 13.42
CA ALA A 420 -23.97 4.94 14.18
C ALA A 420 -23.69 4.99 15.68
N TRP A 421 -22.99 3.98 16.22
CA TRP A 421 -22.59 3.90 17.62
C TRP A 421 -21.64 5.03 18.05
N ILE A 422 -20.66 5.39 17.19
CA ILE A 422 -19.78 6.56 17.37
C ILE A 422 -20.60 7.86 17.42
N LYS A 423 -21.51 8.05 16.47
CA LYS A 423 -22.34 9.25 16.36
C LYS A 423 -23.27 9.42 17.56
N GLU A 424 -23.93 8.34 17.98
CA GLU A 424 -24.82 8.33 19.15
C GLU A 424 -24.08 8.77 20.42
N ARG A 425 -22.83 8.31 20.58
CA ARG A 425 -21.97 8.66 21.73
C ARG A 425 -21.23 9.98 21.58
N LYS A 426 -21.35 10.64 20.42
CA LYS A 426 -20.65 11.89 20.09
C LYS A 426 -19.14 11.78 20.26
N LEU A 427 -18.58 10.61 19.96
CA LEU A 427 -17.14 10.39 20.02
C LEU A 427 -16.49 11.06 18.80
N HIS A 428 -15.40 11.80 19.05
CA HIS A 428 -14.54 12.31 17.99
C HIS A 428 -13.37 11.36 17.80
N ILE A 429 -12.97 11.10 16.55
CA ILE A 429 -11.84 10.21 16.24
C ILE A 429 -10.74 11.06 15.64
N ASP A 430 -9.66 11.27 16.38
CA ASP A 430 -8.49 12.02 15.90
C ASP A 430 -7.60 11.13 15.03
N VAL A 431 -7.42 9.86 15.41
CA VAL A 431 -6.56 8.89 14.70
C VAL A 431 -7.31 7.60 14.45
N ALA A 432 -7.34 7.15 13.20
CA ALA A 432 -7.98 5.92 12.76
C ALA A 432 -6.92 4.90 12.29
N LEU A 433 -6.80 3.80 13.03
CA LEU A 433 -5.96 2.65 12.69
C LEU A 433 -6.81 1.67 11.87
N LEU A 434 -6.58 1.63 10.56
CA LEU A 434 -7.46 0.92 9.62
C LEU A 434 -6.68 -0.08 8.78
N ASN A 435 -7.21 -1.29 8.67
CA ASN A 435 -6.79 -2.20 7.61
C ASN A 435 -7.30 -1.69 6.25
N THR A 436 -6.67 -2.18 5.20
CA THR A 436 -6.58 -1.50 3.91
C THR A 436 -7.64 -1.94 2.88
N GLN A 437 -8.71 -2.62 3.29
CA GLN A 437 -9.74 -3.10 2.37
C GLN A 437 -10.68 -1.97 1.87
N TRP A 438 -10.90 -1.89 0.55
CA TRP A 438 -11.62 -0.79 -0.11
C TRP A 438 -13.07 -0.57 0.35
N SER A 439 -13.78 -1.64 0.73
CA SER A 439 -15.18 -1.58 1.20
C SER A 439 -15.35 -0.78 2.50
N ILE A 440 -14.25 -0.47 3.20
CA ILE A 440 -14.25 0.10 4.54
C ILE A 440 -13.82 1.55 4.54
N ILE A 441 -12.83 1.87 3.72
CA ILE A 441 -12.12 3.14 3.81
C ILE A 441 -13.03 4.29 3.36
N GLY A 442 -13.88 4.07 2.35
CA GLY A 442 -14.87 5.06 1.90
C GLY A 442 -15.78 5.52 3.04
N PRO A 443 -16.54 4.62 3.68
CA PRO A 443 -17.38 4.95 4.83
C PRO A 443 -16.65 5.70 5.95
N CYS A 444 -15.43 5.28 6.31
CA CYS A 444 -14.66 5.97 7.35
C CYS A 444 -14.25 7.40 6.93
N LYS A 445 -13.74 7.58 5.70
CA LYS A 445 -13.37 8.88 5.14
C LYS A 445 -14.54 9.86 5.07
N GLU A 446 -15.74 9.36 4.77
CA GLU A 446 -16.95 10.17 4.63
C GLU A 446 -17.51 10.63 5.98
N ASN A 447 -17.21 9.91 7.06
CA ASN A 447 -17.82 10.14 8.37
C ASN A 447 -16.88 10.79 9.38
N TRP A 448 -15.55 10.69 9.20
CA TRP A 448 -14.58 11.16 10.18
C TRP A 448 -13.47 12.00 9.55
N ASP A 449 -13.20 13.16 10.15
CA ASP A 449 -12.06 14.01 9.83
C ASP A 449 -10.83 13.59 10.63
N SER A 450 -10.38 12.35 10.42
CA SER A 450 -9.27 11.75 11.18
C SER A 450 -7.96 11.81 10.42
N PHE A 451 -6.86 11.63 11.15
CA PHE A 451 -5.59 11.18 10.60
C PHE A 451 -5.58 9.64 10.51
N PHE A 452 -5.23 9.10 9.35
CA PHE A 452 -5.32 7.68 9.05
C PHE A 452 -3.95 7.01 9.07
N ILE A 453 -3.84 5.89 9.78
CA ILE A 453 -2.69 4.99 9.74
C ILE A 453 -3.13 3.67 9.11
N PRO A 454 -2.69 3.38 7.88
CA PRO A 454 -2.97 2.11 7.24
C PRO A 454 -2.24 0.96 7.93
N LEU A 455 -2.93 -0.16 8.05
CA LEU A 455 -2.48 -1.41 8.65
C LEU A 455 -2.68 -2.59 7.70
N HIS A 456 -2.25 -3.78 8.13
CA HIS A 456 -2.55 -5.07 7.48
C HIS A 456 -1.78 -5.32 6.17
N GLU A 457 -0.68 -4.59 5.95
CA GLU A 457 0.23 -4.82 4.83
C GLU A 457 1.30 -5.88 5.15
N TRP A 458 1.71 -6.62 4.12
CA TRP A 458 2.74 -7.66 4.19
C TRP A 458 2.46 -8.78 5.22
N GLU A 459 1.20 -9.19 5.35
CA GLU A 459 0.82 -10.36 6.13
C GLU A 459 1.16 -11.68 5.42
N PHE A 460 2.41 -12.09 5.56
CA PHE A 460 2.90 -13.37 5.06
C PHE A 460 2.10 -14.55 5.59
N THR A 461 1.44 -14.48 6.75
CA THR A 461 0.55 -15.55 7.25
C THR A 461 -0.50 -15.97 6.21
N HIS A 462 -1.04 -15.02 5.44
CA HIS A 462 -1.99 -15.28 4.34
C HIS A 462 -1.31 -15.66 3.03
N ARG A 463 0.02 -15.53 2.94
CA ARG A 463 0.77 -15.93 1.75
C ARG A 463 0.83 -17.45 1.66
N ARG A 464 0.42 -17.97 0.50
CA ARG A 464 0.64 -19.38 0.17
C ARG A 464 2.14 -19.67 0.23
N TYR A 465 2.53 -20.68 1.00
CA TYR A 465 3.93 -21.02 1.17
C TYR A 465 4.62 -21.27 -0.18
N GLY A 466 5.79 -20.66 -0.38
CA GLY A 466 6.56 -20.80 -1.62
C GLY A 466 6.15 -19.87 -2.76
N THR A 467 5.13 -19.02 -2.61
CA THR A 467 4.76 -18.03 -3.62
C THR A 467 5.35 -16.66 -3.30
N GLY A 468 5.49 -15.83 -4.34
CA GLY A 468 5.81 -14.40 -4.18
C GLY A 468 4.58 -13.55 -3.83
N GLY A 469 4.79 -12.24 -3.70
CA GLY A 469 3.74 -11.26 -3.42
C GLY A 469 3.40 -11.07 -1.93
N ALA A 470 2.53 -10.10 -1.65
CA ALA A 470 2.22 -9.63 -0.30
C ALA A 470 1.07 -10.37 0.41
N ALA A 471 0.29 -11.17 -0.34
CA ALA A 471 -0.88 -11.93 0.09
C ALA A 471 -2.10 -11.13 0.59
N THR A 472 -1.93 -10.20 1.51
CA THR A 472 -2.96 -9.20 1.84
C THR A 472 -2.76 -7.98 0.94
N GLN A 473 -1.84 -7.10 1.30
CA GLN A 473 -1.54 -5.87 0.56
C GLN A 473 -0.06 -5.51 0.63
N SER A 474 0.44 -4.92 -0.44
CA SER A 474 1.78 -4.33 -0.50
C SER A 474 1.71 -2.84 -0.17
N TYR A 475 2.83 -2.19 0.14
CA TYR A 475 2.85 -0.74 0.39
C TYR A 475 2.34 0.06 -0.82
N ALA A 476 2.63 -0.40 -2.05
CA ALA A 476 2.08 0.19 -3.27
C ALA A 476 0.55 0.12 -3.33
N ILE A 477 -0.05 -1.01 -2.93
CA ILE A 477 -1.51 -1.13 -2.85
C ILE A 477 -2.08 -0.21 -1.78
N VAL A 478 -1.45 -0.14 -0.61
CA VAL A 478 -1.84 0.78 0.47
C VAL A 478 -1.78 2.23 0.00
N MET A 479 -0.67 2.63 -0.61
CA MET A 479 -0.52 3.95 -1.23
C MET A 479 -1.65 4.24 -2.20
N ASN A 480 -1.99 3.27 -3.07
CA ASN A 480 -3.11 3.35 -4.02
C ASN A 480 -4.45 3.57 -3.36
N THR A 481 -4.71 2.90 -2.25
CA THR A 481 -5.97 2.96 -1.54
C THR A 481 -6.13 4.25 -0.73
N TYR A 482 -5.03 4.76 -0.17
CA TYR A 482 -5.02 5.96 0.67
C TYR A 482 -4.58 7.22 -0.07
N GLY A 483 -4.29 7.15 -1.37
CA GLY A 483 -3.67 8.24 -2.15
C GLY A 483 -4.31 9.62 -1.94
N THR A 484 -5.64 9.71 -1.98
CA THR A 484 -6.33 11.00 -1.77
C THR A 484 -6.17 11.56 -0.35
N LEU A 485 -6.06 10.70 0.68
CA LEU A 485 -5.78 11.15 2.04
C LEU A 485 -4.32 11.56 2.21
N ILE A 486 -3.41 10.83 1.58
CA ILE A 486 -1.98 11.19 1.58
C ILE A 486 -1.79 12.55 0.92
N ASP A 487 -2.43 12.77 -0.24
CA ASP A 487 -2.39 14.06 -0.95
C ASP A 487 -2.98 15.20 -0.08
N ALA A 488 -3.99 14.89 0.73
CA ALA A 488 -4.60 15.83 1.68
C ALA A 488 -3.85 15.98 3.02
N GLY A 489 -2.72 15.30 3.21
CA GLY A 489 -1.96 15.31 4.47
C GLY A 489 -2.65 14.62 5.65
N LYS A 490 -3.69 13.80 5.38
CA LYS A 490 -4.50 13.07 6.38
C LYS A 490 -4.08 11.61 6.55
N CYS A 491 -3.01 11.17 5.91
CA CYS A 491 -2.55 9.79 6.01
C CYS A 491 -1.04 9.74 5.85
N GLU A 492 -0.39 8.87 6.63
CA GLU A 492 1.01 8.49 6.44
C GLU A 492 1.15 6.98 6.39
N ILE A 493 2.06 6.51 5.54
CA ILE A 493 2.38 5.09 5.41
C ILE A 493 3.72 4.83 6.07
N LEU A 494 3.67 3.96 7.06
CA LEU A 494 4.78 3.56 7.90
C LEU A 494 5.22 2.15 7.48
N ALA A 495 6.51 2.00 7.21
CA ALA A 495 7.17 0.71 7.12
C ALA A 495 7.54 0.19 8.52
N TRP A 496 8.08 -1.03 8.58
CA TRP A 496 8.49 -1.63 9.85
C TRP A 496 9.49 -0.76 10.61
N GLY A 497 9.19 -0.54 11.89
CA GLY A 497 10.02 0.19 12.84
C GLY A 497 10.00 1.71 12.67
N GLU A 498 9.11 2.26 11.86
CA GLU A 498 8.98 3.71 11.72
C GLU A 498 7.92 4.29 12.63
N GLY A 499 8.04 5.58 12.91
CA GLY A 499 7.05 6.30 13.68
C GLY A 499 6.69 7.67 13.13
N THR A 500 5.56 8.18 13.59
CA THR A 500 5.00 9.47 13.20
C THR A 500 4.35 10.19 14.37
N LEU A 501 4.35 11.52 14.31
CA LEU A 501 3.66 12.36 15.30
C LEU A 501 2.15 12.36 15.04
N LEU A 502 1.39 12.07 16.10
CA LEU A 502 -0.07 12.12 16.07
C LEU A 502 -0.63 13.48 16.48
N THR A 503 0.13 14.26 17.25
CA THR A 503 -0.26 15.59 17.72
C THR A 503 0.82 16.61 17.37
N ASP A 504 0.40 17.77 16.90
CA ASP A 504 1.29 18.88 16.51
C ASP A 504 1.95 19.60 17.69
#